data_AF-A0A3P0NCB0-F1
#
_entry.id   AF-A0A3P0NCB0-F1
#
_cell.length_a   1.000
_cell.length_b   1.000
_cell.length_c   1.000
_cell.angle_alpha   90.00
_cell.angle_beta   90.00
_cell.angle_gamma   90.00
#
_symmetry.space_group_name_H-M   'P 1'
#
loop_
_entity.id
_entity.type
_entity.pdbx_description
1 polymer ?
#
loop_
_entity_poly.entity_id
_entity_poly.type
_entity_poly.pdbx_seq_one_letter_code
_entity_poly.pdbx_strand_id
1 'polypeptide(L)'
;MSISVKPGMLRDVAETLGRHFEARAMPFHVEEQPAGALHFGFRVDGHPASLTVTFDADAFAALEQADVERQRGALTRVAAEFDTMMARRAPTAYAGDFHFNRL
;
A
#
# COMPACT_ATOMS: atom_id res chain seq x y z
N MET A 1 10.31 -10.42 -2.29
CA MET A 1 8.99 -9.99 -1.80
C MET A 1 8.55 -10.96 -0.70
N SER A 2 8.06 -10.44 0.42
CA SER A 2 7.34 -11.22 1.44
C SER A 2 6.06 -10.48 1.80
N ILE A 3 4.89 -11.13 1.74
CA ILE A 3 3.62 -10.52 2.13
C ILE A 3 2.97 -11.41 3.19
N SER A 4 2.88 -10.89 4.40
CA SER A 4 2.31 -11.51 5.58
C SER A 4 0.96 -10.87 5.95
N VAL A 5 0.10 -10.74 4.95
CA VAL A 5 -1.27 -10.22 5.07
C VAL A 5 -2.24 -11.36 4.76
N LYS A 6 -3.32 -11.50 5.55
CA LYS A 6 -4.32 -12.55 5.34
C LYS A 6 -5.06 -12.35 4.01
N PRO A 7 -5.50 -13.41 3.31
CA PRO A 7 -6.31 -13.27 2.10
C PRO A 7 -7.55 -12.39 2.32
N GLY A 8 -7.85 -11.52 1.35
CA GLY A 8 -8.95 -10.55 1.41
C GLY A 8 -8.59 -9.23 0.73
N MET A 9 -9.45 -8.22 0.83
CA MET A 9 -9.25 -6.92 0.18
C MET A 9 -7.93 -6.26 0.59
N LEU A 10 -7.53 -6.40 1.86
CA LEU A 10 -6.28 -5.82 2.37
C LEU A 10 -5.04 -6.48 1.75
N ARG A 11 -5.11 -7.78 1.43
CA ARG A 11 -4.09 -8.49 0.65
C ARG A 11 -4.02 -7.95 -0.78
N ASP A 12 -5.17 -7.77 -1.42
CA ASP A 12 -5.22 -7.27 -2.80
C ASP A 12 -4.63 -5.86 -2.89
N VAL A 13 -4.89 -5.01 -1.89
CA VAL A 13 -4.24 -3.70 -1.76
C VAL A 13 -2.73 -3.87 -1.55
N ALA A 14 -2.31 -4.74 -0.63
CA ALA A 14 -0.89 -4.99 -0.36
C ALA A 14 -0.12 -5.43 -1.61
N GLU A 15 -0.69 -6.34 -2.39
CA GLU A 15 -0.11 -6.81 -3.66
C GLU A 15 -0.12 -5.72 -4.72
N THR A 16 -1.22 -4.96 -4.82
CA THR A 16 -1.34 -3.83 -5.75
C THR A 16 -0.26 -2.77 -5.50
N LEU A 17 -0.07 -2.37 -4.25
CA LEU A 17 0.97 -1.41 -3.87
C LEU A 17 2.38 -2.02 -3.97
N GLY A 18 2.51 -3.32 -3.67
CA GLY A 18 3.75 -4.08 -3.80
C GLY A 18 4.36 -4.03 -5.20
N ARG A 19 3.51 -4.00 -6.25
CA ARG A 19 3.95 -3.88 -7.66
C ARG A 19 4.82 -2.65 -7.91
N HIS A 20 4.65 -1.56 -7.15
CA HIS A 20 5.52 -0.39 -7.23
C HIS A 20 6.99 -0.73 -6.97
N PHE A 21 7.24 -1.53 -5.93
CA PHE A 21 8.56 -1.96 -5.51
C PHE A 21 9.12 -3.03 -6.45
N GLU A 22 8.28 -3.98 -6.88
CA GLU A 22 8.66 -5.01 -7.85
C GLU A 22 9.13 -4.41 -9.17
N ALA A 23 8.39 -3.43 -9.71
CA ALA A 23 8.74 -2.74 -10.96
C ALA A 23 10.10 -2.02 -10.89
N ARG A 24 10.62 -1.75 -9.69
CA ARG A 24 11.91 -1.10 -9.43
C ARG A 24 12.97 -2.08 -8.93
N ALA A 25 12.69 -3.38 -8.93
CA ALA A 25 13.53 -4.42 -8.35
C ALA A 25 13.96 -4.12 -6.90
N MET A 26 13.11 -3.41 -6.14
CA MET A 26 13.37 -3.05 -4.76
C MET A 26 12.86 -4.17 -3.84
N PRO A 27 13.72 -4.80 -3.03
CA PRO A 27 13.27 -5.77 -2.03
C PRO A 27 12.41 -5.09 -0.97
N PHE A 28 11.26 -5.70 -0.67
CA PHE A 28 10.33 -5.24 0.34
C PHE A 28 9.64 -6.41 1.05
N HIS A 29 9.12 -6.12 2.25
CA HIS A 29 8.17 -6.95 2.97
C HIS A 29 6.92 -6.13 3.33
N VAL A 30 5.79 -6.81 3.44
CA VAL A 30 4.50 -6.21 3.82
C VAL A 30 3.88 -7.02 4.94
N GLU A 31 3.43 -6.34 5.97
CA GLU A 31 2.79 -6.93 7.14
C GLU A 31 1.49 -6.21 7.44
N GLU A 32 0.49 -6.95 7.89
CA GLU A 32 -0.74 -6.38 8.43
C GLU A 32 -0.48 -5.87 9.86
N GLN A 33 -0.83 -4.63 10.12
CA GLN A 33 -0.77 -3.98 11.43
C GLN A 33 -2.18 -3.91 12.06
N PRO A 34 -2.28 -3.66 13.38
CA PRO A 34 -3.56 -3.42 14.03
C PRO A 34 -4.40 -2.35 13.31
N ALA A 35 -5.73 -2.46 13.43
CA ALA A 35 -6.69 -1.57 12.77
C ALA A 35 -6.68 -1.61 11.22
N GLY A 36 -6.22 -2.70 10.61
CA GLY A 36 -6.29 -2.89 9.15
C GLY A 36 -5.30 -2.05 8.37
N ALA A 37 -4.21 -1.63 9.01
CA ALA A 37 -3.12 -0.91 8.36
C ALA A 37 -2.14 -1.89 7.69
N LEU A 38 -1.40 -1.42 6.69
CA LEU A 38 -0.31 -2.16 6.06
C LEU A 38 1.02 -1.49 6.39
N HIS A 39 2.00 -2.27 6.81
CA HIS A 39 3.37 -1.81 6.99
C HIS A 39 4.25 -2.37 5.89
N PHE A 40 4.87 -1.47 5.12
CA PHE A 40 5.86 -1.80 4.10
C PHE A 40 7.25 -1.48 4.64
N GLY A 41 8.13 -2.47 4.74
CA GLY A 41 9.53 -2.24 5.03
C GLY A 41 10.41 -2.56 3.81
N PHE A 42 11.33 -1.66 3.49
CA PHE A 42 12.20 -1.75 2.32
C PHE A 42 13.54 -1.05 2.57
N ARG A 43 14.41 -1.02 1.56
CA ARG A 43 15.70 -0.31 1.63
C ARG A 43 15.83 0.68 0.49
N VAL A 44 16.41 1.85 0.79
CA VAL A 44 16.74 2.89 -0.19
C VAL A 44 18.20 3.27 0.04
N ASP A 45 19.01 3.21 -1.02
CA ASP A 45 20.45 3.51 -0.95
C ASP A 45 21.17 2.80 0.21
N GLY A 46 20.78 1.54 0.46
CA GLY A 46 21.34 0.74 1.54
C GLY A 46 20.85 1.08 2.95
N HIS A 47 19.92 2.01 3.13
CA HIS A 47 19.33 2.38 4.42
C HIS A 47 17.93 1.79 4.57
N PRO A 48 17.55 1.27 5.76
CA PRO A 48 16.19 0.80 6.00
C PRO A 48 15.22 1.98 5.95
N ALA A 49 14.08 1.75 5.31
CA ALA A 49 12.96 2.67 5.24
C ALA A 49 11.66 1.89 5.44
N SER A 50 10.61 2.57 5.90
CA SER A 50 9.31 1.95 6.05
C SER A 50 8.18 2.93 5.79
N LEU A 51 7.03 2.41 5.38
CA LEU A 51 5.84 3.17 5.09
C LEU A 51 4.66 2.46 5.73
N THR A 52 3.88 3.19 6.51
CA THR A 52 2.59 2.69 7.00
C THR A 52 1.49 3.23 6.11
N VAL A 53 0.63 2.36 5.61
CA VAL A 53 -0.55 2.70 4.84
C VAL A 53 -1.77 2.42 5.70
N THR A 54 -2.60 3.42 5.87
CA THR A 54 -3.86 3.37 6.62
C THR A 54 -5.00 3.77 5.70
N PHE A 55 -6.21 3.39 6.08
CA PHE A 55 -7.42 3.63 5.30
C PHE A 55 -8.47 4.26 6.19
N ASP A 56 -9.29 5.12 5.61
CA ASP A 56 -10.57 5.45 6.23
C ASP A 56 -11.41 4.18 6.37
N ALA A 57 -11.88 3.91 7.58
CA ALA A 57 -12.52 2.63 7.90
C ALA A 57 -13.85 2.45 7.14
N ASP A 58 -14.61 3.53 6.95
CA ASP A 58 -15.89 3.49 6.26
C ASP A 58 -15.69 3.32 4.75
N ALA A 59 -14.71 4.03 4.17
CA ALA A 59 -14.33 3.88 2.78
C ALA A 59 -13.82 2.46 2.47
N PHE A 60 -13.02 1.88 3.37
CA PHE A 60 -12.51 0.52 3.21
C PHE A 60 -13.64 -0.52 3.31
N ALA A 61 -14.53 -0.40 4.31
CA ALA A 61 -15.69 -1.28 4.43
C ALA A 61 -16.61 -1.19 3.21
N ALA A 62 -16.81 0.01 2.64
CA ALA A 62 -17.58 0.20 1.42
C ALA A 62 -16.92 -0.48 0.20
N LEU A 63 -15.58 -0.45 0.12
CA LEU A 63 -14.82 -1.15 -0.92
C LEU A 63 -14.94 -2.69 -0.78
N GLU A 64 -14.85 -3.22 0.44
CA GLU A 64 -15.00 -4.66 0.70
C GLU A 64 -16.36 -5.20 0.24
N GLN A 65 -17.42 -4.38 0.38
CA GLN A 65 -18.79 -4.75 -0.03
C GLN A 65 -19.10 -4.39 -1.50
N ALA A 66 -18.21 -3.70 -2.20
CA ALA A 66 -18.44 -3.29 -3.57
C ALA A 66 -18.36 -4.47 -4.55
N ASP A 67 -18.96 -4.30 -5.73
CA ASP A 67 -18.77 -5.25 -6.83
C ASP A 67 -17.32 -5.27 -7.33
N VAL A 68 -16.97 -6.32 -8.07
CA VAL A 68 -15.61 -6.57 -8.57
C VAL A 68 -15.12 -5.45 -9.50
N GLU A 69 -16.01 -4.81 -10.27
CA GLU A 69 -15.60 -3.74 -11.19
C GLU A 69 -15.17 -2.50 -10.41
N ARG A 70 -15.96 -2.13 -9.40
CA ARG A 70 -15.67 -1.02 -8.50
C ARG A 70 -14.43 -1.29 -7.66
N GLN A 71 -14.23 -2.52 -7.20
CA GLN A 71 -13.00 -2.91 -6.49
C GLN A 71 -11.76 -2.75 -7.38
N ARG A 72 -11.80 -3.22 -8.63
CA ARG A 72 -10.69 -3.04 -9.57
C ARG A 72 -10.41 -1.58 -9.88
N GLY A 73 -11.45 -0.77 -10.04
CA GLY A 73 -11.32 0.68 -10.25
C GLY A 73 -10.64 1.37 -9.07
N ALA A 74 -11.06 1.05 -7.85
CA ALA A 74 -10.47 1.57 -6.63
C ALA A 74 -8.99 1.16 -6.49
N LEU A 75 -8.67 -0.12 -6.70
CA LEU A 75 -7.29 -0.60 -6.66
C LEU A 75 -6.38 0.11 -7.69
N THR A 76 -6.89 0.34 -8.89
CA THR A 76 -6.16 1.09 -9.93
C THR A 76 -5.88 2.52 -9.49
N ARG A 77 -6.87 3.18 -8.88
CA ARG A 77 -6.73 4.54 -8.35
C ARG A 77 -5.72 4.60 -7.21
N VAL A 78 -5.84 3.69 -6.25
CA VAL A 78 -4.95 3.53 -5.10
C VAL A 78 -3.49 3.35 -5.55
N ALA A 79 -3.25 2.52 -6.57
CA ALA A 79 -1.92 2.34 -7.15
C ALA A 79 -1.36 3.65 -7.73
N ALA A 80 -2.17 4.38 -8.51
CA ALA A 80 -1.73 5.63 -9.14
C ALA A 80 -1.44 6.75 -8.11
N GLU A 81 -2.26 6.85 -7.06
CA GLU A 81 -2.05 7.79 -5.95
C GLU A 81 -0.78 7.44 -5.17
N PHE A 82 -0.55 6.15 -4.92
CA PHE A 82 0.67 5.65 -4.28
C PHE A 82 1.93 5.93 -5.10
N ASP A 83 1.90 5.62 -6.40
CA ASP A 83 3.00 5.91 -7.33
C ASP A 83 3.35 7.39 -7.34
N THR A 84 2.33 8.25 -7.40
CA THR A 84 2.50 9.71 -7.36
C THR A 84 3.13 10.17 -6.05
N MET A 85 2.68 9.62 -4.91
CA MET A 85 3.24 9.92 -3.60
C MET A 85 4.71 9.49 -3.52
N MET A 86 5.03 8.26 -3.89
CA MET A 86 6.39 7.72 -3.85
C MET A 86 7.34 8.50 -4.77
N ALA A 87 6.88 8.95 -5.93
CA ALA A 87 7.65 9.79 -6.84
C ALA A 87 7.95 11.20 -6.30
N ARG A 88 7.10 11.73 -5.40
CA ARG A 88 7.27 13.06 -4.80
C ARG A 88 8.19 13.07 -3.58
N ARG A 89 8.44 11.92 -2.94
CA ARG A 89 9.30 11.84 -1.75
C ARG A 89 10.78 11.80 -2.16
N ALA A 90 11.60 12.65 -1.54
CA ALA A 90 13.05 12.58 -1.69
C ALA A 90 13.62 11.31 -1.01
N PRO A 91 14.80 10.81 -1.43
CA PRO A 91 15.36 9.54 -0.95
C PRO A 91 15.48 9.36 0.58
N THR A 92 15.54 10.47 1.32
CA THR A 92 15.68 10.50 2.78
C THR A 92 14.35 10.60 3.53
N ALA A 93 13.21 10.74 2.83
CA ALA A 93 11.89 11.00 3.40
C ALA A 93 10.91 9.82 3.25
N TYR A 94 11.40 8.61 2.97
CA TYR A 94 10.54 7.45 2.74
C TYR A 94 9.85 6.93 4.01
N ALA A 95 10.32 7.32 5.20
CA ALA A 95 9.62 7.07 6.46
C ALA A 95 8.37 7.95 6.58
N GLY A 96 7.19 7.35 6.68
CA GLY A 96 5.98 8.09 7.02
C GLY A 96 4.69 7.28 6.96
N ASP A 97 3.60 7.94 7.30
CA ASP A 97 2.26 7.39 7.19
C ASP A 97 1.60 7.90 5.90
N PHE A 98 0.79 7.05 5.30
CA PHE A 98 -0.07 7.39 4.18
C PHE A 98 -1.49 6.98 4.50
N HIS A 99 -2.44 7.87 4.24
CA HIS A 99 -3.83 7.67 4.58
C HIS A 99 -4.71 7.88 3.35
N PHE A 100 -5.45 6.83 2.97
CA PHE A 100 -6.44 6.91 1.90
C PHE A 100 -7.78 7.35 2.48
N ASN A 101 -8.16 8.60 2.17
CA ASN A 101 -9.45 9.18 2.57
C ASN A 101 -10.61 8.75 1.66
N ARG A 102 -10.33 8.15 0.50
CA ARG A 102 -11.34 7.74 -0.47
C ARG A 102 -10.81 6.62 -1.35
N LEU A 103 -11.57 5.53 -1.42
CA LEU A 103 -11.29 4.34 -2.22
C LEU A 103 -12.32 4.19 -3.34
#